data_AF-A0A972IJH6-F1
#
_entry.id   AF-A0A972IJH6-F1
#
_cell.length_a   1.000
_cell.length_b   1.000
_cell.length_c   1.000
_cell.angle_alpha   90.00
_cell.angle_beta   90.00
_cell.angle_gamma   90.00
#
_symmetry.space_group_name_H-M   'P 1'
#
loop_
_entity.id
_entity.type
_entity.pdbx_description
1 polymer ?
#
loop_
_entity_poly.entity_id
_entity_poly.type
_entity_poly.pdbx_seq_one_letter_code
_entity_poly.pdbx_strand_id
1 'polypeptide(L)'
;MSPNELGGWIGGVLGGMVGLAGGVIGTYYSIRNTHGPRERRFMVRAALVTWGAIVTFLVLLLVLPSPWRWLLWVPYGILLPMGIIFGNRRQQQIRREEAATAPNP
;
A
#
# COMPACT_ATOMS: atom_id res chain seq x y z
N MET A 1 -4.85 -32.73 -13.09
CA MET A 1 -4.90 -31.28 -13.34
C MET A 1 -4.79 -31.06 -14.83
N SER A 2 -5.75 -30.39 -15.43
CA SER A 2 -5.61 -29.93 -16.81
C SER A 2 -4.49 -28.88 -16.89
N PRO A 3 -3.82 -28.72 -18.06
CA PRO A 3 -2.78 -27.69 -18.24
C PRO A 3 -3.25 -26.27 -17.85
N ASN A 4 -4.55 -26.01 -18.02
CA ASN A 4 -5.20 -24.73 -17.70
C ASN A 4 -5.29 -24.49 -16.19
N GLU A 5 -5.59 -25.54 -15.41
CA GLU A 5 -5.61 -25.48 -13.95
C GLU A 5 -4.21 -25.25 -13.39
N LEU A 6 -3.20 -25.92 -13.96
CA LEU A 6 -1.80 -25.76 -13.57
C LEU A 6 -1.32 -24.32 -13.83
N GLY A 7 -1.67 -23.74 -14.99
CA GLY A 7 -1.38 -22.35 -15.32
C GLY A 7 -2.05 -21.34 -14.38
N GLY A 8 -3.29 -21.61 -13.97
CA GLY A 8 -4.01 -20.80 -12.98
C GLY A 8 -3.33 -20.77 -11.61
N TRP A 9 -2.90 -21.94 -11.10
CA TRP A 9 -2.19 -22.04 -9.82
C TRP A 9 -0.81 -21.36 -9.88
N ILE A 10 -0.04 -21.62 -10.93
CA ILE A 10 1.28 -21.00 -11.12
C ILE A 10 1.15 -19.47 -11.21
N GLY A 11 0.19 -18.98 -12.00
CA GLY A 11 -0.06 -17.54 -12.13
C GLY A 11 -0.48 -16.89 -10.80
N GLY A 12 -1.37 -17.55 -10.04
CA GLY A 12 -1.81 -17.06 -8.73
C GLY A 12 -0.67 -16.99 -7.70
N VAL A 13 0.14 -18.05 -7.61
CA VAL A 13 1.28 -18.12 -6.67
C VAL A 13 2.36 -17.12 -7.05
N LEU A 14 2.79 -17.10 -8.31
CA LEU A 14 3.81 -16.16 -8.78
C LEU A 14 3.35 -14.70 -8.65
N GLY A 15 2.11 -14.41 -9.05
CA GLY A 15 1.51 -13.08 -8.90
C GLY A 15 1.46 -12.63 -7.43
N GLY A 16 1.05 -13.52 -6.53
CA GLY A 16 1.05 -13.25 -5.09
C GLY A 16 2.44 -12.98 -4.52
N MET A 17 3.43 -13.79 -4.89
CA MET A 17 4.82 -13.62 -4.45
C MET A 17 5.41 -12.29 -4.93
N VAL A 18 5.24 -11.96 -6.22
CA VAL A 18 5.73 -10.71 -6.81
C VAL A 18 5.05 -9.51 -6.16
N GLY A 19 3.73 -9.57 -5.95
CA GLY A 19 2.97 -8.51 -5.28
C GLY A 19 3.44 -8.27 -3.85
N LEU A 20 3.62 -9.33 -3.07
CA LEU A 20 4.15 -9.24 -1.70
C LEU A 20 5.57 -8.69 -1.66
N ALA A 21 6.46 -9.20 -2.52
CA ALA A 21 7.84 -8.73 -2.60
C ALA A 21 7.89 -7.23 -2.95
N GLY A 22 7.14 -6.80 -3.97
CA GLY A 22 7.03 -5.41 -4.36
C GLY A 22 6.49 -4.53 -3.22
N GLY A 23 5.45 -4.99 -2.52
CA GLY A 23 4.86 -4.29 -1.37
C GLY A 23 5.85 -4.12 -0.20
N VAL A 24 6.59 -5.17 0.15
CA VAL A 24 7.57 -5.16 1.24
C VAL A 24 8.74 -4.25 0.88
N ILE A 25 9.30 -4.41 -0.32
CA ILE A 25 10.42 -3.61 -0.82
C ILE A 25 10.03 -2.13 -0.87
N GLY A 26 8.87 -1.82 -1.46
CA GLY A 26 8.36 -0.45 -1.54
C GLY A 26 8.18 0.17 -0.15
N THR A 27 7.59 -0.58 0.79
CA THR A 27 7.41 -0.12 2.18
C THR A 27 8.75 0.15 2.86
N TYR A 28 9.72 -0.75 2.70
CA TYR A 28 11.05 -0.62 3.29
C TYR A 28 11.77 0.64 2.79
N TYR A 29 11.83 0.85 1.47
CA TYR A 29 12.44 2.05 0.90
C TYR A 29 11.69 3.33 1.30
N SER A 30 10.37 3.26 1.39
CA SER A 30 9.53 4.39 1.82
C SER A 30 9.85 4.85 3.24
N ILE A 31 10.06 3.92 4.18
CA ILE A 31 10.44 4.22 5.57
C ILE A 31 11.93 4.59 5.67
N ARG A 32 12.82 3.95 4.90
CA ARG A 32 14.27 4.22 4.97
C ARG A 32 14.64 5.60 4.41
N ASN A 33 13.86 6.13 3.47
CA ASN A 33 14.11 7.42 2.83
C ASN A 33 13.54 8.63 3.62
N THR A 34 13.04 8.41 4.84
CA THR A 34 12.60 9.50 5.72
C THR A 34 13.78 10.08 6.48
N HIS A 35 13.86 11.41 6.58
CA HIS A 35 15.02 12.11 7.15
C HIS A 35 14.81 12.54 8.61
N GLY A 36 13.56 12.55 9.08
CA GLY A 36 13.22 12.94 10.45
C GLY A 36 12.37 11.91 11.22
N PRO A 37 12.43 11.95 12.57
CA PRO A 37 11.75 10.99 13.43
C PRO A 37 10.22 11.07 13.35
N ARG A 38 9.63 12.26 13.12
CA ARG A 38 8.18 12.41 12.94
C ARG A 38 7.75 11.90 11.57
N GLU A 39 8.53 12.19 10.52
CA GLU A 39 8.30 11.65 9.17
C GLU A 39 8.29 10.11 9.21
N ARG A 40 9.31 9.50 9.83
CA ARG A 40 9.41 8.04 9.95
C ARG A 40 8.21 7.42 10.67
N ARG A 41 7.77 8.02 11.80
CA ARG A 41 6.61 7.53 12.56
C ARG A 41 5.31 7.63 11.76
N PHE A 42 5.16 8.69 10.96
CA PHE A 42 4.03 8.82 10.03
C PHE A 42 4.08 7.72 8.96
N MET A 43 5.23 7.49 8.34
CA MET A 43 5.39 6.47 7.30
C MET A 43 5.13 5.05 7.81
N VAL A 44 5.57 4.70 9.02
CA VAL A 44 5.25 3.40 9.64
C VAL A 44 3.74 3.23 9.83
N ARG A 45 3.03 4.27 10.32
CA ARG A 45 1.57 4.22 10.48
C ARG A 45 0.86 4.13 9.14
N ALA A 46 1.30 4.91 8.15
CA ALA A 46 0.75 4.86 6.80
C ALA A 46 0.94 3.47 6.18
N ALA A 47 2.11 2.85 6.35
CA ALA A 47 2.37 1.49 5.90
C ALA A 47 1.43 0.47 6.55
N LEU A 48 1.23 0.53 7.88
CA LEU A 48 0.30 -0.35 8.59
C LEU A 48 -1.14 -0.21 8.07
N VAL A 49 -1.60 1.02 7.85
CA VAL A 49 -2.93 1.30 7.28
C VAL A 49 -3.04 0.76 5.86
N THR A 50 -2.03 0.98 5.01
CA THR A 50 -2.01 0.48 3.63
C THR A 50 -2.02 -1.04 3.57
N TRP A 51 -1.20 -1.72 4.36
CA TRP A 51 -1.20 -3.18 4.44
C TRP A 51 -2.53 -3.73 4.95
N GLY A 52 -3.09 -3.10 6.00
CA GLY A 52 -4.42 -3.46 6.50
C GLY A 52 -5.52 -3.30 5.45
N ALA A 53 -5.49 -2.20 4.69
CA ALA A 53 -6.42 -1.95 3.59
C ALA A 53 -6.26 -2.97 2.44
N ILE A 54 -5.03 -3.32 2.06
CA ILE A 54 -4.76 -4.35 1.04
C ILE A 54 -5.30 -5.70 1.48
N VAL A 55 -4.97 -6.14 2.70
CA VAL A 55 -5.47 -7.42 3.24
C VAL A 55 -7.00 -7.43 3.31
N THR A 56 -7.61 -6.34 3.78
CA THR A 56 -9.07 -6.20 3.84
C THR A 56 -9.69 -6.28 2.46
N PHE A 57 -9.12 -5.57 1.47
CA PHE A 57 -9.59 -5.59 0.09
C PHE A 57 -9.49 -6.99 -0.52
N LEU A 58 -8.37 -7.70 -0.31
CA LEU A 58 -8.19 -9.07 -0.80
C LEU A 58 -9.18 -10.05 -0.15
N VAL A 59 -9.37 -9.97 1.18
CA VAL A 59 -10.36 -10.79 1.89
C VAL A 59 -11.77 -10.54 1.34
N LEU A 60 -12.16 -9.28 1.17
CA LEU A 60 -13.47 -8.93 0.61
C LEU A 60 -13.61 -9.45 -0.83
N LEU A 61 -12.56 -9.36 -1.64
CA LEU A 61 -12.56 -9.86 -3.02
C LEU A 61 -12.77 -11.39 -3.07
N LEU A 62 -12.19 -12.14 -2.12
CA LEU A 62 -12.35 -13.59 -2.05
C LEU A 62 -13.71 -14.01 -1.49
N VAL A 63 -14.21 -13.32 -0.45
CA VAL A 63 -15.43 -13.70 0.28
C VAL A 63 -16.71 -13.26 -0.44
N LEU A 64 -16.76 -12.07 -1.04
CA LEU A 64 -17.99 -11.58 -1.66
C LEU A 64 -18.30 -12.35 -2.95
N PRO A 65 -19.55 -12.75 -3.22
CA PRO A 65 -19.96 -13.32 -4.50
C PRO A 65 -20.14 -12.24 -5.58
N SER A 66 -20.14 -12.65 -6.86
CA SER A 66 -20.54 -11.77 -7.98
C SER A 66 -22.02 -11.39 -7.84
N PRO A 67 -22.44 -10.12 -8.06
CA PRO A 67 -21.68 -8.99 -8.62
C PRO A 67 -21.02 -8.07 -7.58
N TRP A 68 -21.19 -8.33 -6.28
CA TRP A 68 -20.70 -7.45 -5.20
C TRP A 68 -19.18 -7.20 -5.26
N ARG A 69 -18.40 -8.14 -5.80
CA ARG A 69 -16.97 -7.95 -6.10
C ARG A 69 -16.69 -6.74 -6.98
N TRP A 70 -17.54 -6.45 -7.96
CA TRP A 70 -17.37 -5.31 -8.86
C TRP A 70 -17.57 -3.98 -8.14
N LEU A 71 -18.51 -3.94 -7.19
CA LEU A 71 -18.75 -2.74 -6.39
C LEU A 71 -17.56 -2.37 -5.51
N LEU A 72 -16.68 -3.31 -5.13
CA LEU A 72 -15.45 -3.03 -4.37
C LEU A 72 -14.42 -2.22 -5.17
N TRP A 73 -14.45 -2.31 -6.50
CA TRP A 73 -13.52 -1.56 -7.36
C TRP A 73 -13.82 -0.05 -7.37
N VAL A 74 -15.07 0.34 -7.14
CA VAL A 74 -15.46 1.76 -7.04
C VAL A 74 -14.79 2.47 -5.86
N PRO A 75 -14.98 2.05 -4.59
CA PRO A 75 -14.28 2.66 -3.47
C PRO A 75 -12.77 2.46 -3.58
N TYR A 76 -12.28 1.32 -4.09
CA TYR A 76 -10.85 1.14 -4.33
C TYR A 76 -10.27 2.19 -5.29
N GLY A 77 -10.92 2.40 -6.44
CA GLY A 77 -10.48 3.36 -7.46
C GLY A 77 -10.50 4.82 -6.98
N ILE A 78 -11.29 5.15 -5.96
CA ILE A 78 -11.36 6.50 -5.39
C ILE A 78 -10.42 6.63 -4.18
N LEU A 79 -10.48 5.69 -3.24
CA LEU A 79 -9.71 5.73 -1.99
C LEU A 79 -8.21 5.64 -2.23
N LEU A 80 -7.79 4.87 -3.23
CA LEU A 80 -6.37 4.67 -3.53
C LEU A 80 -5.69 5.98 -4.00
N PRO A 81 -6.15 6.68 -5.06
CA PRO A 81 -5.55 7.95 -5.45
C PRO A 81 -5.71 9.03 -4.37
N MET A 82 -6.85 9.08 -3.68
CA MET A 82 -7.02 10.03 -2.56
C MET A 82 -6.02 9.77 -1.44
N GLY A 83 -5.82 8.52 -1.06
CA GLY A 83 -4.85 8.11 -0.04
C GLY A 83 -3.41 8.46 -0.43
N ILE A 84 -3.04 8.24 -1.70
CA ILE A 84 -1.72 8.63 -2.22
C ILE A 84 -1.55 10.16 -2.15
N ILE A 85 -2.51 10.93 -2.65
CA ILE A 85 -2.42 12.40 -2.68
C ILE A 85 -2.35 12.96 -1.26
N PHE A 86 -3.24 12.52 -0.37
CA PHE A 86 -3.28 13.00 1.01
C PHE A 86 -2.04 12.57 1.80
N GLY A 87 -1.63 11.31 1.66
CA GLY A 87 -0.43 10.76 2.29
C GLY A 87 0.83 11.51 1.87
N ASN A 88 1.02 11.71 0.57
CA ASN A 88 2.17 12.44 0.03
C ASN A 88 2.18 13.91 0.51
N ARG A 89 1.03 14.58 0.50
CA ARG A 89 0.91 15.96 1.03
C ARG A 89 1.28 16.02 2.49
N ARG A 90 0.79 15.09 3.32
CA ARG A 90 1.07 15.09 4.76
C ARG A 90 2.53 14.76 5.04
N GLN A 91 3.11 13.80 4.33
CA GLN A 91 4.54 13.49 4.42
C GLN A 91 5.39 14.71 4.05
N GLN A 92 5.08 15.40 2.95
CA GLN A 92 5.79 16.61 2.52
C GLN A 92 5.67 17.76 3.54
N GLN A 93 4.51 17.94 4.15
CA GLN A 93 4.32 18.93 5.22
C GLN A 93 5.22 18.63 6.41
N ILE A 94 5.23 17.38 6.90
CA ILE A 94 6.08 16.97 8.02
C ILE A 94 7.56 17.19 7.70
N ARG A 95 8.00 16.83 6.50
CA ARG A 95 9.37 17.04 6.05
C ARG A 95 9.76 18.53 6.04
N ARG A 96 8.86 19.41 5.59
CA ARG A 96 9.08 20.87 5.61
C ARG A 96 9.13 21.43 7.03
N GLU A 97 8.23 20.98 7.90
CA GLU A 97 8.22 21.36 9.33
C GLU A 97 9.53 20.95 10.02
N GLU A 98 10.01 19.74 9.77
CA GLU A 98 11.27 19.24 10.36
C GLU A 98 12.49 19.98 9.80
N ALA A 99 12.54 20.25 8.49
CA ALA A 99 13.61 21.04 7.87
C ALA A 99 13.65 22.50 8.36
N ALA A 100 12.50 23.12 8.63
CA ALA A 100 12.43 24.48 9.16
C ALA A 100 12.83 24.58 10.65
N THR A 101 12.76 23.48 11.39
CA THR A 101 13.09 23.42 12.82
C THR A 101 14.52 22.95 13.08
N ALA A 102 15.16 22.30 12.10
CA ALA A 102 16.57 21.94 12.17
C ALA A 102 17.42 23.23 12.16
N PRO A 103 18.35 23.43 13.11
CA PRO A 103 19.26 24.57 13.06
C PRO A 103 20.06 24.50 11.76
N ASN A 104 20.14 25.60 11.01
CA ASN A 104 21.11 25.71 9.92
C ASN A 104 22.52 25.44 10.49
N PRO A 105 23.36 24.64 9.81
CA PRO A 105 24.76 24.52 10.19
C PRO A 105 25.48 25.87 10.10
#